data_AF-A0A927KF03-F1
#
_entry.id   AF-A0A927KF03-F1
#
_cell.length_a   1.000
_cell.length_b   1.000
_cell.length_c   1.000
_cell.angle_alpha   90.00
_cell.angle_beta   90.00
_cell.angle_gamma   90.00
#
_symmetry.space_group_name_H-M   'P 1'
#
loop_
_entity.id
_entity.type
_entity.pdbx_description
1 polymer ?
#
loop_
_entity_poly.entity_id
_entity_poly.type
_entity_poly.pdbx_seq_one_letter_code
_entity_poly.pdbx_strand_id
1 'polypeptide(L)'
;MNLIESLLHQLSGWFLAPVLLLIIGLFLYACYALGAFAIEALQRRGGGTHAMERHWQRHGGGLEDLELWILKRLEPLRIGSRTAPMLGLVATMIPMGPALAGLSDGRMDEVARHVGIAFAAVIVSLLAASVIYMVLVVRRRWLLQDLRRIELAIAAQEA
;
A
#
# COMPACT_ATOMS: atom_id res chain seq x y z
N MET A 1 -8.11 10.00 -38.49
CA MET A 1 -7.73 9.93 -37.07
C MET A 1 -7.19 11.29 -36.70
N ASN A 2 -7.86 11.99 -35.79
CA ASN A 2 -7.48 13.35 -35.40
C ASN A 2 -6.16 13.31 -34.61
N LEU A 3 -5.31 14.33 -34.75
CA LEU A 3 -4.00 14.43 -34.04
C LEU A 3 -4.15 14.25 -32.51
N ILE A 4 -5.30 14.62 -31.97
CA ILE A 4 -5.66 14.47 -30.55
C ILE A 4 -5.84 12.99 -30.17
N GLU A 5 -6.46 12.17 -31.04
CA GLU A 5 -6.69 10.74 -30.80
C GLU A 5 -5.37 9.97 -30.79
N SER A 6 -4.46 10.26 -31.72
CA SER A 6 -3.15 9.59 -31.77
C SER A 6 -2.27 9.96 -30.58
N LEU A 7 -2.28 11.23 -30.16
CA LEU A 7 -1.58 11.68 -28.96
C LEU A 7 -2.15 11.01 -27.70
N LEU A 8 -3.47 10.90 -27.58
CA LEU A 8 -4.11 10.25 -26.44
C LEU A 8 -3.77 8.75 -26.36
N HIS A 9 -3.76 8.04 -27.48
CA HIS A 9 -3.37 6.64 -27.53
C HIS A 9 -1.89 6.41 -27.17
N GLN A 10 -0.98 7.24 -27.69
CA GLN A 10 0.44 7.15 -27.36
C GLN A 10 0.72 7.47 -25.90
N LEU A 11 0.09 8.53 -25.36
CA LEU A 11 0.18 8.88 -23.95
C LEU A 11 -0.31 7.71 -23.08
N SER A 12 -1.50 7.18 -23.32
CA SER A 12 -2.06 6.08 -22.53
C SER A 12 -1.14 4.85 -22.48
N GLY A 13 -0.57 4.46 -23.63
CA GLY A 13 0.40 3.35 -23.70
C GLY A 13 1.66 3.59 -22.86
N TRP A 14 2.17 4.82 -22.84
CA TRP A 14 3.30 5.20 -22.01
C TRP A 14 3.00 5.17 -20.51
N PHE A 15 1.75 5.39 -20.11
CA PHE A 15 1.31 5.33 -18.72
C PHE A 15 1.09 3.88 -18.21
N LEU A 16 0.94 2.89 -19.09
CA LEU A 16 0.76 1.50 -18.65
C LEU A 16 2.00 0.93 -17.93
N ALA A 17 3.18 1.14 -18.51
CA ALA A 17 4.44 0.66 -17.96
C ALA A 17 4.73 1.20 -16.54
N PRO A 18 4.65 2.51 -16.26
CA PRO A 18 4.88 3.04 -14.92
C PRO A 18 3.79 2.58 -13.93
N VAL A 19 2.54 2.43 -14.35
CA VAL A 19 1.47 1.89 -13.49
C VAL A 19 1.78 0.45 -13.10
N LEU A 20 2.18 -0.41 -14.04
CA LEU A 20 2.54 -1.79 -13.76
C LEU A 20 3.77 -1.87 -12.83
N LEU A 21 4.78 -1.02 -13.07
CA LEU A 21 5.98 -0.94 -12.21
C LEU A 21 5.60 -0.52 -10.78
N LEU A 22 4.71 0.47 -10.63
CA LEU A 22 4.18 0.87 -9.32
C LEU A 22 3.42 -0.25 -8.63
N ILE A 23 2.60 -1.02 -9.35
CA ILE A 23 1.89 -2.19 -8.79
C ILE A 23 2.89 -3.23 -8.31
N ILE A 24 3.92 -3.55 -9.10
CA ILE A 24 4.98 -4.48 -8.72
C ILE A 24 5.74 -3.97 -7.49
N GLY A 25 6.10 -2.69 -7.47
CA GLY A 25 6.76 -2.05 -6.33
C GLY A 25 5.92 -2.10 -5.05
N LEU A 26 4.61 -1.84 -5.15
CA LEU A 26 3.66 -1.96 -4.04
C LEU A 26 3.49 -3.41 -3.57
N PHE A 27 3.49 -4.38 -4.48
CA PHE A 27 3.44 -5.79 -4.12
C PHE A 27 4.70 -6.24 -3.37
N LEU A 28 5.89 -5.84 -3.83
CA LEU A 28 7.14 -6.08 -3.11
C LEU A 28 7.14 -5.42 -1.73
N TYR A 29 6.65 -4.17 -1.64
CA TYR A 29 6.46 -3.48 -0.37
C TYR A 29 5.48 -4.21 0.55
N ALA A 30 4.38 -4.77 0.02
CA ALA A 30 3.42 -5.55 0.78
C ALA A 30 4.07 -6.83 1.36
N CYS A 31 4.85 -7.56 0.55
CA CYS A 31 5.61 -8.72 1.01
C CYS A 31 6.61 -8.35 2.11
N TYR A 32 7.35 -7.26 1.93
CA TYR A 32 8.28 -6.74 2.94
C TYR A 32 7.56 -6.35 4.23
N ALA A 33 6.46 -5.60 4.13
CA ALA A 33 5.66 -5.16 5.27
C ALA A 33 5.06 -6.35 6.03
N LEU A 34 4.59 -7.38 5.32
CA LEU A 34 4.09 -8.61 5.91
C LEU A 34 5.17 -9.40 6.65
N GLY A 35 6.36 -9.53 6.05
CA GLY A 35 7.51 -10.19 6.68
C GLY A 35 7.97 -9.46 7.95
N ALA A 36 8.14 -8.14 7.86
CA ALA A 36 8.48 -7.30 9.00
C ALA A 36 7.42 -7.37 10.11
N PHE A 37 6.13 -7.39 9.73
CA PHE A 37 5.02 -7.56 10.65
C PHE A 37 5.01 -8.94 11.31
N ALA A 38 5.30 -10.01 10.56
CA ALA A 38 5.36 -11.36 11.12
C ALA A 38 6.47 -11.47 12.17
N ILE A 39 7.66 -10.93 11.90
CA ILE A 39 8.77 -10.90 12.87
C ILE A 39 8.35 -10.13 14.13
N GLU A 40 7.74 -8.95 13.97
CA GLU A 40 7.24 -8.14 15.09
C GLU A 40 6.14 -8.86 15.89
N ALA A 41 5.24 -9.58 15.21
CA ALA A 41 4.17 -10.36 15.84
C ALA A 41 4.73 -11.53 16.68
N LEU A 42 5.75 -12.23 16.17
CA LEU A 42 6.43 -13.30 16.90
C LEU A 42 7.19 -12.74 18.11
N GLN A 43 7.89 -11.60 17.96
CA GLN A 43 8.59 -10.96 19.08
C GLN A 43 7.63 -10.52 20.18
N ARG A 44 6.44 -9.98 19.82
CA ARG A 44 5.40 -9.63 20.80
C ARG A 44 4.79 -10.84 21.49
N ARG A 45 4.68 -12.00 20.83
CA ARG A 45 4.26 -13.26 21.47
C ARG A 45 5.25 -13.77 22.52
N GLY A 46 6.54 -13.44 22.39
CA GLY A 46 7.59 -13.76 23.35
C GLY A 46 7.74 -12.76 24.51
N GLY A 47 6.84 -11.78 24.67
CA GLY A 47 6.88 -10.80 25.77
C GLY A 47 7.74 -9.56 25.52
N GLY A 48 8.33 -9.39 24.33
CA GLY A 48 9.15 -8.23 23.99
C GLY A 48 8.31 -7.00 23.63
N THR A 49 8.23 -6.02 24.54
CA THR A 49 7.43 -4.80 24.37
C THR A 49 8.34 -3.58 24.15
N HIS A 50 9.09 -3.46 23.04
CA HIS A 50 10.06 -2.34 22.96
C HIS A 50 10.26 -1.73 21.57
N ALA A 51 9.22 -1.46 20.79
CA ALA A 51 9.37 -0.51 19.68
C ALA A 51 9.26 0.94 20.18
N MET A 52 8.29 1.21 21.05
CA MET A 52 7.96 2.56 21.51
C MET A 52 8.78 3.00 22.72
N GLU A 53 9.04 2.11 23.68
CA GLU A 53 9.89 2.43 24.85
C GLU A 53 11.32 2.82 24.46
N ARG A 54 11.90 2.22 23.42
CA ARG A 54 13.23 2.61 22.90
C ARG A 54 13.23 3.99 22.22
N HIS A 55 12.08 4.47 21.74
CA HIS A 55 11.97 5.82 21.17
C HIS A 55 11.74 6.85 22.27
N TRP A 56 10.87 6.55 23.24
CA TRP A 56 10.64 7.37 24.44
C TRP A 56 11.94 7.65 25.18
N GLN A 57 12.76 6.62 25.43
CA GLN A 57 14.07 6.77 26.09
C GLN A 57 15.09 7.58 25.29
N ARG A 58 14.93 7.72 23.96
CA ARG A 58 15.90 8.42 23.11
C ARG A 58 15.52 9.85 22.78
N HIS A 59 14.25 10.25 22.87
CA HIS A 59 13.83 11.59 22.43
C HIS A 59 13.13 12.42 23.52
N GLY A 60 12.67 11.82 24.64
CA GLY A 60 12.18 12.58 25.80
C GLY A 60 11.19 13.69 25.44
N GLY A 61 10.20 13.37 24.59
CA GLY A 61 9.20 14.32 24.09
C GLY A 61 7.85 14.17 24.78
N GLY A 62 6.96 15.16 24.63
CA GLY A 62 5.61 15.12 25.19
C GLY A 62 4.73 14.04 24.55
N LEU A 63 3.55 13.77 25.14
CA LEU A 63 2.59 12.81 24.59
C LEU A 63 2.21 13.13 23.13
N GLU A 64 2.12 14.42 22.81
CA GLU A 64 1.81 14.95 21.48
C GLU A 64 2.85 14.58 20.42
N ASP A 65 4.14 14.60 20.76
CA ASP A 65 5.22 14.21 19.84
C ASP A 65 5.13 12.71 19.48
N LEU A 66 4.73 11.91 20.46
CA LEU A 66 4.57 10.46 20.30
C LEU A 66 3.37 10.14 19.41
N GLU A 67 2.26 10.86 19.57
CA GLU A 67 1.12 10.77 18.66
C GLU A 67 1.50 11.14 17.22
N LEU A 68 2.23 12.24 17.04
CA LEU A 68 2.69 12.68 15.73
C LEU A 68 3.59 11.63 15.06
N TRP A 69 4.47 10.99 15.85
CA TRP A 69 5.33 9.91 15.36
C TRP A 69 4.53 8.68 14.92
N ILE A 70 3.51 8.28 15.68
CA ILE A 70 2.61 7.17 15.32
C ILE A 70 1.91 7.47 13.98
N LEU A 71 1.41 8.70 13.81
CA LEU A 71 0.74 9.12 12.58
C LEU A 71 1.68 9.03 11.37
N LYS A 72 2.89 9.61 11.46
CA LYS A 72 3.91 9.55 10.39
C LYS A 72 4.30 8.12 10.04
N ARG A 73 4.38 7.23 11.04
CA ARG A 73 4.75 5.82 10.82
C ARG A 73 3.65 5.00 10.13
N LEU A 74 2.37 5.34 10.35
CA LEU A 74 1.23 4.65 9.73
C LEU A 74 0.86 5.21 8.35
N GLU A 75 1.28 6.44 8.04
CA GLU A 75 1.00 7.14 6.79
C GLU A 75 1.36 6.34 5.51
N PRO A 76 2.59 5.79 5.34
CA PRO A 76 2.92 5.05 4.12
C PRO A 76 2.06 3.79 3.94
N LEU A 77 1.71 3.10 5.03
CA LEU A 77 0.79 1.95 4.98
C LEU A 77 -0.63 2.39 4.59
N ARG A 78 -1.10 3.52 5.12
CA ARG A 78 -2.41 4.07 4.81
C ARG A 78 -2.50 4.48 3.33
N ILE A 79 -1.50 5.21 2.83
CA ILE A 79 -1.44 5.62 1.43
C ILE A 79 -1.38 4.38 0.53
N GLY A 80 -0.44 3.46 0.78
CA GLY A 80 -0.25 2.26 -0.03
C GLY A 80 -1.50 1.38 -0.11
N SER A 81 -2.21 1.17 1.01
CA SER A 81 -3.44 0.37 1.02
C SER A 81 -4.58 0.96 0.19
N ARG A 82 -4.60 2.29 -0.01
CA ARG A 82 -5.65 2.99 -0.75
C ARG A 82 -5.27 3.24 -2.21
N THR A 83 -4.00 3.51 -2.49
CA THR A 83 -3.53 3.78 -3.85
C THR A 83 -3.32 2.51 -4.66
N ALA A 84 -2.97 1.38 -4.02
CA ALA A 84 -2.80 0.10 -4.72
C ALA A 84 -4.05 -0.35 -5.52
N PRO A 85 -5.27 -0.40 -4.96
CA PRO A 85 -6.48 -0.75 -5.72
C PRO A 85 -6.78 0.24 -6.85
N MET A 86 -6.53 1.54 -6.61
CA MET A 86 -6.75 2.59 -7.62
C MET A 86 -5.82 2.41 -8.82
N LEU A 87 -4.55 2.04 -8.59
CA LEU A 87 -3.61 1.69 -9.65
C LEU A 87 -4.05 0.45 -10.42
N GLY A 88 -4.61 -0.55 -9.73
CA GLY A 88 -5.22 -1.72 -10.36
C GLY A 88 -6.37 -1.35 -11.31
N LEU A 89 -7.26 -0.44 -10.89
CA LEU A 89 -8.33 0.07 -11.74
C LEU A 89 -7.79 0.83 -12.97
N VAL A 90 -6.75 1.64 -12.80
CA VAL A 90 -6.10 2.34 -13.94
C VAL A 90 -5.49 1.33 -14.92
N ALA A 91 -4.89 0.25 -14.42
CA ALA A 91 -4.29 -0.80 -15.23
C ALA A 91 -5.30 -1.54 -16.14
N THR A 92 -6.59 -1.54 -15.81
CA THR A 92 -7.63 -2.11 -16.69
C THR A 92 -8.16 -1.14 -17.71
N MET A 93 -8.22 0.15 -17.39
CA MET A 93 -8.79 1.16 -18.26
C MET A 93 -7.86 1.55 -19.42
N ILE A 94 -6.54 1.51 -19.21
CA ILE A 94 -5.53 1.85 -20.24
C ILE A 94 -5.58 0.89 -21.46
N PRO A 95 -5.52 -0.45 -21.30
CA PRO A 95 -5.48 -1.37 -22.43
C PRO A 95 -6.84 -1.60 -23.10
N MET A 96 -7.96 -1.13 -22.55
CA MET A 96 -9.28 -1.34 -23.15
C MET A 96 -9.44 -0.67 -24.51
N GLY A 97 -8.83 0.50 -24.75
CA GLY A 97 -8.88 1.16 -26.05
C GLY A 97 -8.31 0.29 -27.18
N PRO A 98 -7.03 -0.14 -27.08
CA PRO A 98 -6.43 -1.08 -28.03
C PRO A 98 -7.20 -2.42 -28.13
N ALA A 99 -7.71 -2.95 -27.01
CA ALA A 99 -8.45 -4.21 -27.02
C ALA A 99 -9.77 -4.12 -27.80
N LEU A 100 -10.54 -3.03 -27.64
CA LEU A 100 -11.79 -2.84 -28.38
C LEU A 100 -11.55 -2.60 -29.87
N ALA A 101 -10.44 -1.92 -30.23
CA ALA A 101 -10.03 -1.77 -31.62
C ALA A 101 -9.67 -3.12 -32.25
N GLY A 102 -8.87 -3.94 -31.57
CA GLY A 102 -8.50 -5.28 -32.05
C GLY A 102 -9.70 -6.23 -32.20
N LEU A 103 -10.75 -6.05 -31.38
CA LEU A 103 -12.01 -6.78 -31.53
C LEU A 103 -12.74 -6.42 -32.83
N SER A 104 -12.78 -5.14 -33.20
CA SER A 104 -13.35 -4.68 -34.46
C SER A 104 -12.63 -5.25 -35.68
N ASP A 105 -11.32 -5.51 -35.54
CA ASP A 105 -10.46 -6.06 -36.60
C ASP A 105 -10.44 -7.61 -36.62
N GLY A 106 -11.21 -8.28 -35.75
CA GLY A 106 -11.28 -9.74 -35.66
C GLY A 106 -10.05 -10.41 -35.01
N ARG A 107 -9.16 -9.65 -34.35
CA ARG A 107 -7.91 -10.14 -33.74
C ARG A 107 -8.10 -10.57 -32.29
N MET A 108 -8.76 -11.71 -32.09
CA MET A 108 -9.09 -12.22 -30.75
C MET A 108 -7.86 -12.49 -29.86
N ASP A 109 -6.72 -12.84 -30.46
CA ASP A 109 -5.47 -13.10 -29.72
C ASP A 109 -4.90 -11.85 -29.03
N GLU A 110 -5.01 -10.68 -29.68
CA GLU A 110 -4.55 -9.41 -29.12
C GLU A 110 -5.46 -8.98 -27.97
N VAL A 111 -6.78 -9.14 -28.14
CA VAL A 111 -7.78 -8.86 -27.10
C VAL A 111 -7.53 -9.71 -25.86
N ALA A 112 -7.37 -11.03 -26.03
CA ALA A 112 -7.13 -11.95 -24.93
C ALA A 112 -5.88 -11.59 -24.12
N ARG A 113 -4.80 -11.18 -24.79
CA ARG A 113 -3.55 -10.78 -24.15
C ARG A 113 -3.70 -9.50 -23.32
N HIS A 114 -4.31 -8.47 -23.89
CA HIS A 114 -4.53 -7.19 -23.21
C HIS A 114 -5.44 -7.35 -21.98
N VAL A 115 -6.51 -8.13 -22.11
CA VAL A 115 -7.42 -8.45 -21.00
C VAL A 115 -6.72 -9.29 -19.93
N GLY A 116 -5.91 -10.27 -20.31
CA GLY A 116 -5.16 -11.11 -19.37
C GLY A 116 -4.18 -10.30 -18.51
N ILE A 117 -3.40 -9.40 -19.13
CA ILE A 117 -2.48 -8.52 -18.41
C ILE A 117 -3.23 -7.58 -17.45
N ALA A 118 -4.35 -7.01 -17.90
CA ALA A 118 -5.19 -6.14 -17.09
C ALA A 118 -5.72 -6.84 -15.83
N PHE A 119 -6.27 -8.05 -15.96
CA PHE A 119 -6.77 -8.81 -14.81
C PHE A 119 -5.65 -9.22 -13.85
N ALA A 120 -4.50 -9.66 -14.36
CA ALA A 120 -3.36 -10.01 -13.53
C ALA A 120 -2.90 -8.81 -12.68
N ALA A 121 -2.83 -7.61 -13.27
CA ALA A 121 -2.47 -6.38 -12.56
C ALA A 121 -3.47 -6.05 -11.44
N VAL A 122 -4.77 -6.21 -11.68
CA VAL A 122 -5.81 -6.00 -10.65
C VAL A 122 -5.62 -6.97 -9.49
N ILE A 123 -5.51 -8.27 -9.77
CA ILE A 123 -5.37 -9.30 -8.74
C ILE A 123 -4.16 -9.00 -7.85
N VAL A 124 -3.00 -8.70 -8.45
CA VAL A 124 -1.78 -8.35 -7.72
C VAL A 124 -1.97 -7.09 -6.88
N SER A 125 -2.58 -6.04 -7.44
CA SER A 125 -2.81 -4.78 -6.73
C SER A 125 -3.75 -4.94 -5.52
N LEU A 126 -4.81 -5.74 -5.64
CA LEU A 126 -5.77 -5.99 -4.56
C LEU A 126 -5.15 -6.86 -3.47
N LEU A 127 -4.35 -7.87 -3.85
CA LEU A 127 -3.57 -8.66 -2.89
C LEU A 127 -2.60 -7.78 -2.10
N ALA A 128 -1.83 -6.94 -2.78
CA ALA A 128 -0.92 -5.99 -2.14
C ALA A 128 -1.67 -5.06 -1.17
N ALA A 129 -2.76 -4.46 -1.63
CA ALA A 129 -3.59 -3.57 -0.82
C ALA A 129 -4.15 -4.25 0.42
N SER A 130 -4.68 -5.46 0.28
CA SER A 130 -5.24 -6.27 1.37
C SER A 130 -4.19 -6.57 2.44
N VAL A 131 -3.00 -6.98 2.02
CA VAL A 131 -1.87 -7.24 2.93
C VAL A 131 -1.43 -5.97 3.66
N ILE A 132 -1.22 -4.86 2.93
CA ILE A 132 -0.82 -3.58 3.55
C ILE A 132 -1.88 -3.10 4.54
N TYR A 133 -3.16 -3.22 4.18
CA TYR A 133 -4.28 -2.84 5.05
C TYR A 133 -4.34 -3.70 6.31
N MET A 134 -4.15 -5.02 6.19
CA MET A 134 -4.10 -5.91 7.35
C MET A 134 -2.98 -5.49 8.32
N VAL A 135 -1.78 -5.24 7.80
CA VAL A 135 -0.63 -4.78 8.60
C VAL A 135 -0.91 -3.42 9.24
N LEU A 136 -1.54 -2.48 8.51
CA LEU A 136 -1.92 -1.16 9.02
C LEU A 136 -2.84 -1.27 10.23
N VAL A 137 -3.91 -2.07 10.14
CA VAL A 137 -4.92 -2.20 11.21
C VAL A 137 -4.28 -2.78 12.47
N VAL A 138 -3.48 -3.84 12.34
CA VAL A 138 -2.86 -4.47 13.52
C VAL A 138 -1.79 -3.58 14.13
N ARG A 139 -0.91 -2.97 13.33
CA ARG A 139 0.12 -2.04 13.83
C ARG A 139 -0.49 -0.83 14.51
N ARG A 140 -1.56 -0.26 13.95
CA ARG A 140 -2.28 0.85 14.55
C ARG A 140 -2.82 0.47 15.93
N ARG A 141 -3.43 -0.71 16.07
CA ARG A 141 -3.94 -1.19 17.36
C ARG A 141 -2.82 -1.30 18.39
N TRP A 142 -1.69 -1.89 18.01
CA TRP A 142 -0.53 -2.04 18.89
C TRP A 142 0.05 -0.71 19.35
N LEU A 143 0.26 0.24 18.43
CA LEU A 143 0.82 1.56 18.75
C LEU A 143 -0.10 2.36 19.68
N LEU A 144 -1.43 2.30 19.48
CA LEU A 144 -2.39 2.97 20.36
C LEU A 144 -2.42 2.35 21.77
N GLN A 145 -2.29 1.03 21.87
CA GLN A 145 -2.18 0.36 23.17
C GLN A 145 -0.89 0.75 23.89
N ASP A 146 0.22 0.84 23.16
CA ASP A 146 1.51 1.26 23.71
C ASP A 146 1.47 2.74 24.16
N LEU A 147 0.79 3.63 23.41
CA LEU A 147 0.60 5.05 23.78
C LEU A 147 -0.19 5.18 25.08
N ARG A 148 -1.31 4.46 25.19
CA ARG A 148 -2.18 4.53 26.38
C ARG A 148 -1.47 4.05 27.64
N ARG A 149 -0.57 3.06 27.52
CA ARG A 149 0.25 2.60 28.65
C ARG A 149 1.22 3.67 29.13
N ILE A 150 1.86 4.39 28.22
CA ILE A 150 2.79 5.47 28.54
C ILE A 150 2.04 6.63 29.21
N GLU A 151 0.88 7.03 28.68
CA GLU A 151 0.01 8.06 29.27
C GLU A 151 -0.35 7.75 30.72
N LEU A 152 -0.77 6.52 31.00
CA LEU A 152 -1.10 6.08 32.36
C LEU A 152 0.12 6.06 33.29
N ALA A 153 1.29 5.67 32.78
CA ALA A 153 2.53 5.66 33.56
C ALA A 153 2.99 7.08 33.95
N ILE A 154 2.84 8.05 33.05
CA ILE A 154 3.12 9.46 33.32
C ILE A 154 2.14 10.00 34.37
N ALA A 155 0.83 9.77 34.19
CA ALA A 155 -0.19 10.21 35.14
C ALA A 155 0.00 9.62 36.55
N ALA A 156 0.50 8.38 36.65
CA ALA A 156 0.81 7.75 37.94
C ALA A 156 2.08 8.31 38.61
N GLN A 157 2.97 8.97 37.86
CA GLN A 157 4.18 9.60 38.39
C GLN A 157 3.92 11.02 38.90
N GLU A 158 2.83 11.64 38.44
CA GLU A 158 2.38 12.98 38.86
C GLU A 158 1.44 12.95 40.10
N ALA A 159 0.99 11.77 40.54
CA ALA A 159 0.09 11.55 41.67
C ALA A 159 0.85 11.13 42.94
#